data_AF-A0AA35IAM2-F1
#
_entry.id   AF-A0AA35IAM2-F1
#
_cell.length_a   1.000
_cell.length_b   1.000
_cell.length_c   1.000
_cell.angle_alpha   90.00
_cell.angle_beta   90.00
_cell.angle_gamma   90.00
#
_symmetry.space_group_name_H-M   'P 1'
#
loop_
_entity.id
_entity.type
_entity.pdbx_description
1 polymer ?
#
loop_
_entity_poly.entity_id
_entity_poly.type
_entity_poly.pdbx_seq_one_letter_code
_entity_poly.pdbx_strand_id
1 'polypeptide(L)'
;MEQLIRVARLLREEHNFRGYIHLKTIPDADPLLIEEAGRLADRLSVNIELPTDASLKRLAPEKQAHTIRQAMGVIHQGQQAVANEPKAPRFTPAGQSTQVIVGADSTDDSTLLHNAESLYQGYGLKRVYYSAFSPIPDSPGSVPLAAPPLLREHRLYQADFLLRGYGYKAGELLGQSGNLALDIDPKLAWALANRDVFPLDVNRAEPALLARIPGIGLRSVQRLVALRRERRIRYDDLIQLRCVLDKARPFIVTSDYRPAQAELRSGLLRARLREPQAPVQMGLWG
;
A
#
# COMPACT_ATOMS: atom_id res chain seq x y z
N MET A 1 25.74 5.84 12.47
CA MET A 1 25.32 5.99 11.06
C MET A 1 26.52 6.18 10.13
N GLU A 2 27.55 6.91 10.56
CA GLU A 2 28.82 7.12 9.84
C GLU A 2 29.43 5.83 9.23
N GLN A 3 29.46 4.73 9.99
CA GLN A 3 29.99 3.45 9.46
C GLN A 3 29.19 2.91 8.27
N LEU A 4 27.86 3.01 8.29
CA LEU A 4 27.00 2.58 7.18
C LEU A 4 27.24 3.45 5.94
N ILE A 5 27.38 4.76 6.15
CA ILE A 5 27.67 5.74 5.11
C ILE A 5 29.04 5.46 4.50
N ARG A 6 30.05 5.20 5.34
CA ARG A 6 31.39 4.81 4.88
C ARG A 6 31.34 3.57 3.98
N VAL A 7 30.62 2.53 4.40
CA VAL A 7 30.44 1.33 3.56
C VAL A 7 29.78 1.67 2.22
N ALA A 8 28.69 2.46 2.24
CA ALA A 8 28.03 2.87 1.00
C ALA A 8 28.95 3.71 0.09
N ARG A 9 29.79 4.58 0.67
CA ARG A 9 30.77 5.38 -0.05
C ARG A 9 31.84 4.50 -0.71
N LEU A 10 32.44 3.58 0.05
CA LEU A 10 33.41 2.61 -0.49
C LEU A 10 32.83 1.80 -1.65
N LEU A 11 31.58 1.33 -1.49
CA LEU A 11 30.88 0.60 -2.54
C LEU A 11 30.72 1.44 -3.81
N ARG A 12 30.32 2.70 -3.70
CA ARG A 12 30.10 3.59 -4.85
C ARG A 12 31.39 4.05 -5.51
N GLU A 13 32.34 4.52 -4.72
CA GLU A 13 33.51 5.28 -5.20
C GLU A 13 34.72 4.38 -5.47
N GLU A 14 34.97 3.38 -4.63
CA GLU A 14 36.15 2.50 -4.77
C GLU A 14 35.82 1.22 -5.53
N HIS A 15 34.73 0.55 -5.15
CA HIS A 15 34.34 -0.72 -5.76
C HIS A 15 33.44 -0.58 -6.99
N ASN A 16 33.07 0.66 -7.37
CA ASN A 16 32.23 0.95 -8.53
C ASN A 16 30.91 0.15 -8.56
N PHE A 17 30.35 -0.18 -7.41
CA PHE A 17 29.10 -0.92 -7.29
C PHE A 17 27.94 -0.06 -7.80
N ARG A 18 27.34 -0.45 -8.93
CA ARG A 18 26.19 0.21 -9.57
C ARG A 18 24.85 -0.46 -9.26
N GLY A 19 24.86 -1.47 -8.39
CA GLY A 19 23.65 -2.15 -7.93
C GLY A 19 22.86 -1.33 -6.92
N TYR A 20 21.77 -1.91 -6.43
CA TYR A 20 20.84 -1.26 -5.53
C TYR A 20 21.35 -1.22 -4.08
N ILE A 21 21.38 -0.04 -3.47
CA ILE A 21 21.71 0.19 -2.05
C ILE A 21 20.50 0.75 -1.32
N HIS A 22 20.04 0.05 -0.30
CA HIS A 22 19.01 0.52 0.63
C HIS A 22 19.61 0.67 2.02
N LEU A 23 19.61 1.89 2.56
CA LEU A 23 20.05 2.14 3.93
C LEU A 23 18.85 2.43 4.84
N LYS A 24 18.89 1.87 6.05
CA LYS A 24 17.96 2.18 7.13
C LYS A 24 18.56 3.30 7.97
N THR A 25 17.89 4.44 8.06
CA THR A 25 18.34 5.57 8.85
C THR A 25 18.00 5.38 10.33
N ILE A 26 18.72 6.12 11.17
CA ILE A 26 18.47 6.20 12.60
C ILE A 26 17.71 7.52 12.84
N PRO A 27 16.52 7.53 13.46
CA PRO A 27 15.72 8.73 13.67
C PRO A 27 16.46 9.91 14.32
N ASP A 28 17.39 9.63 15.23
CA ASP A 28 18.15 10.64 15.98
C ASP A 28 19.52 10.95 15.36
N ALA A 29 19.77 10.51 14.12
CA ALA A 29 21.00 10.84 13.43
C ALA A 29 21.05 12.32 13.05
N ASP A 30 22.26 12.89 13.04
CA ASP A 30 22.51 14.22 12.51
C ASP A 30 21.93 14.35 11.08
N PRO A 31 21.13 15.39 10.78
CA PRO A 31 20.59 15.63 9.45
C PRO A 31 21.64 15.56 8.33
N LEU A 32 22.88 16.01 8.58
CA LEU A 32 23.97 15.96 7.60
C LEU A 32 24.33 14.51 7.23
N LEU A 33 24.27 13.58 8.19
CA LEU A 33 24.50 12.16 7.92
C LEU A 33 23.36 11.55 7.09
N ILE A 34 22.12 11.98 7.33
CA ILE A 34 20.97 11.54 6.53
C ILE A 34 21.09 12.06 5.09
N GLU A 35 21.50 13.31 4.91
CA GLU A 35 21.76 13.88 3.59
C GLU A 35 22.87 13.14 2.85
N GLU A 36 23.97 12.86 3.54
CA GLU A 36 25.09 12.13 2.95
C GLU A 36 24.67 10.71 2.52
N ALA A 37 23.96 10.00 3.41
CA ALA A 37 23.38 8.70 3.09
C ALA A 37 22.47 8.78 1.86
N GLY A 38 21.70 9.87 1.72
CA GLY A 38 20.79 10.07 0.60
C GLY A 38 21.48 10.24 -0.75
N ARG A 39 22.70 10.79 -0.78
CA ARG A 39 23.52 10.91 -2.00
C ARG A 39 24.10 9.56 -2.46
N LEU A 40 24.32 8.64 -1.53
CA LEU A 40 24.98 7.35 -1.79
C LEU A 40 23.99 6.21 -2.05
N ALA A 41 22.84 6.23 -1.37
CA ALA A 41 21.84 5.16 -1.42
C ALA A 41 20.79 5.38 -2.52
N ASP A 42 20.27 4.29 -3.06
CA ASP A 42 19.11 4.33 -3.96
C ASP A 42 17.82 4.59 -3.19
N ARG A 43 17.71 4.02 -1.97
CA ARG A 43 16.57 4.20 -1.06
C ARG A 43 17.04 4.43 0.36
N LEU A 44 16.31 5.28 1.07
CA LEU A 44 16.40 5.38 2.52
C LEU A 44 15.11 4.87 3.18
N SER A 45 15.21 4.28 4.36
CA SER A 45 14.04 3.98 5.19
C SER A 45 14.18 4.43 6.62
N VAL A 46 13.07 4.88 7.20
CA VAL A 46 12.96 5.22 8.62
C VAL A 46 11.91 4.32 9.23
N ASN A 47 12.21 3.60 10.32
CA ASN A 47 11.27 2.66 10.89
C ASN A 47 10.37 3.33 11.94
N ILE A 48 9.07 3.37 11.68
CA ILE A 48 8.07 3.88 12.64
C ILE A 48 7.76 2.81 13.70
N GLU A 49 7.79 1.53 13.33
CA GLU A 49 7.38 0.36 14.14
C GLU A 49 5.89 0.32 14.49
N LEU A 50 5.35 1.33 15.17
CA LEU A 50 4.00 1.30 15.73
C LEU A 50 3.10 2.36 15.07
N PRO A 51 1.84 2.04 14.80
CA PRO A 51 0.98 2.91 14.01
C PRO A 51 0.59 4.20 14.73
N THR A 52 0.60 4.27 16.06
CA THR A 52 0.18 5.45 16.82
C THR A 52 1.25 5.90 17.81
N ASP A 53 1.30 7.21 18.09
CA ASP A 53 2.22 7.80 19.08
C ASP A 53 2.00 7.20 20.48
N ALA A 54 0.75 6.87 20.84
CA ALA A 54 0.42 6.22 22.11
C ALA A 54 1.00 4.80 22.20
N SER A 55 0.87 4.03 21.13
CA SER A 55 1.42 2.68 21.04
C SER A 55 2.95 2.67 21.00
N LEU A 56 3.54 3.63 20.29
CA LEU A 56 5.00 3.81 20.25
C LEU A 56 5.53 4.08 21.66
N LYS A 57 4.93 5.04 22.40
CA LYS A 57 5.33 5.34 23.78
C LYS A 57 5.21 4.14 24.72
N ARG A 58 4.21 3.29 24.50
CA ARG A 58 3.94 2.13 25.36
C ARG A 58 4.86 0.93 25.05
N LEU A 59 5.14 0.67 23.77
CA LEU A 59 5.81 -0.57 23.33
C LEU A 59 7.26 -0.36 22.90
N ALA A 60 7.66 0.86 22.57
CA ALA A 60 9.01 1.24 22.17
C ALA A 60 9.35 2.65 22.73
N PRO A 61 9.39 2.82 24.06
CA PRO A 61 9.59 4.13 24.70
C PRO A 61 10.93 4.82 24.37
N GLU A 62 11.91 4.05 23.89
CA GLU A 62 13.17 4.57 23.37
C GLU A 62 13.03 5.31 22.03
N LYS A 63 11.89 5.15 21.34
CA LYS A 63 11.60 5.81 20.07
C LYS A 63 10.71 7.03 20.28
N GLN A 64 11.03 8.09 19.54
CA GLN A 64 10.26 9.33 19.59
C GLN A 64 9.64 9.63 18.23
N ALA A 65 8.32 9.79 18.20
CA ALA A 65 7.58 10.05 16.98
C ALA A 65 8.07 11.34 16.27
N HIS A 66 8.51 12.33 17.05
CA HIS A 66 9.02 13.59 16.51
C HIS A 66 10.34 13.42 15.75
N THR A 67 11.30 12.65 16.26
CA THR A 67 12.59 12.44 15.59
C THR A 67 12.44 11.55 14.37
N ILE A 68 11.56 10.55 14.42
CA ILE A 68 11.20 9.74 13.25
C ILE A 68 10.64 10.62 12.13
N ARG A 69 9.69 11.51 12.47
CA ARG A 69 9.10 12.47 11.52
C ARG A 69 10.14 13.46 10.99
N GLN A 70 11.04 13.96 11.84
CA GLN A 70 12.13 14.84 11.43
C GLN A 70 13.06 14.16 10.42
N ALA A 71 13.49 12.93 10.68
CA ALA A 71 14.35 12.16 9.77
C ALA A 71 13.68 11.95 8.39
N MET A 72 12.39 11.60 8.37
CA MET A 72 11.62 11.50 7.12
C MET A 72 11.54 12.84 6.38
N GLY A 73 11.38 13.94 7.14
CA GLY A 73 11.38 15.31 6.63
C GLY A 73 12.68 15.69 5.94
N VAL A 74 13.84 15.38 6.54
CA VAL A 74 15.16 15.63 5.95
C VAL A 74 15.30 14.88 4.62
N ILE A 75 14.91 13.60 4.59
CA ILE A 75 14.95 12.79 3.35
C ILE A 75 14.01 13.40 2.29
N HIS A 76 12.82 13.85 2.69
CA HIS A 76 11.86 14.44 1.78
C HIS A 76 12.39 15.76 1.19
N GLN A 77 12.96 16.63 2.01
CA GLN A 77 13.56 17.89 1.57
C GLN A 77 14.70 17.65 0.58
N GLY A 78 15.59 16.68 0.85
CA GLY A 78 16.65 16.29 -0.08
C GLY A 78 16.11 15.80 -1.43
N GLN A 79 15.01 15.03 -1.42
CA GLN A 79 14.33 14.60 -2.66
C GLN A 79 13.74 15.78 -3.43
N GLN A 80 13.12 16.74 -2.75
CA GLN A 80 12.55 17.94 -3.38
C GLN A 80 13.64 18.85 -3.96
N ALA A 81 14.76 19.03 -3.26
CA ALA A 81 15.88 19.84 -3.72
C ALA A 81 16.41 19.34 -5.07
N VAL A 82 16.55 18.01 -5.24
CA VAL A 82 16.98 17.42 -6.52
C VAL A 82 15.89 17.48 -7.58
N ALA A 83 14.61 17.29 -7.23
CA ALA A 83 13.52 17.35 -8.19
C ALA A 83 13.36 18.74 -8.82
N ASN A 84 13.71 19.79 -8.08
CA ASN A 84 13.64 21.18 -8.54
C ASN A 84 14.87 21.65 -9.34
N GLU A 85 15.92 20.83 -9.41
CA GLU A 85 17.19 21.18 -10.04
C GLU A 85 17.68 20.09 -11.02
N PRO A 86 17.52 20.28 -12.34
CA PRO A 86 17.85 19.25 -13.34
C PRO A 86 19.30 18.75 -13.32
N LYS A 87 20.22 19.56 -12.80
CA LYS A 87 21.66 19.25 -12.70
C LYS A 87 22.11 18.85 -11.30
N ALA A 88 21.19 18.76 -10.34
CA ALA A 88 21.54 18.38 -8.98
C ALA A 88 22.07 16.94 -8.92
N PRO A 89 23.01 16.65 -8.00
CA PRO A 89 23.42 15.28 -7.71
C PRO A 89 22.24 14.40 -7.34
N ARG A 90 22.31 13.10 -7.64
CA ARG A 90 21.26 12.14 -7.28
C ARG A 90 21.05 12.10 -5.77
N PHE A 91 19.79 11.95 -5.37
CA PHE A 91 19.42 11.77 -3.97
C PHE A 91 18.28 10.74 -3.86
N THR A 92 18.57 9.55 -3.35
CA THR A 92 17.59 8.46 -3.14
C THR A 92 16.60 8.27 -4.31
N PRO A 93 17.07 7.97 -5.53
CA PRO A 93 16.20 7.87 -6.71
C PRO A 93 15.03 6.89 -6.58
N ALA A 94 15.16 5.84 -5.76
CA ALA A 94 14.08 4.89 -5.46
C ALA A 94 13.17 5.34 -4.29
N GLY A 95 13.34 6.57 -3.83
CA GLY A 95 12.56 7.27 -2.83
C GLY A 95 12.84 6.84 -1.39
N GLN A 96 11.86 7.08 -0.51
CA GLN A 96 11.92 6.66 0.88
C GLN A 96 10.78 5.70 1.25
N SER A 97 11.01 4.84 2.25
CA SER A 97 10.01 3.90 2.75
C SER A 97 10.02 3.79 4.28
N THR A 98 8.99 3.18 4.83
CA THR A 98 8.90 2.89 6.26
C THR A 98 8.33 1.49 6.51
N GLN A 99 8.37 1.05 7.75
CA GLN A 99 7.78 -0.22 8.19
C GLN A 99 6.93 0.00 9.45
N VAL A 100 5.83 -0.73 9.53
CA VAL A 100 4.89 -0.75 10.64
C VAL A 100 4.55 -2.21 10.98
N ILE A 101 4.49 -2.50 12.27
CA ILE A 101 4.06 -3.76 12.85
C ILE A 101 2.54 -3.73 13.00
N VAL A 102 1.88 -4.75 12.49
CA VAL A 102 0.43 -4.90 12.50
C VAL A 102 0.05 -5.90 13.59
N GLY A 103 -0.89 -5.51 14.46
CA GLY A 103 -1.42 -6.41 15.50
C GLY A 103 -0.51 -6.58 16.72
N ALA A 104 0.44 -5.67 16.94
CA ALA A 104 1.15 -5.55 18.23
C ALA A 104 0.30 -4.87 19.30
N ASP A 105 -0.83 -4.30 18.91
CA ASP A 105 -1.81 -3.63 19.76
C ASP A 105 -3.22 -3.73 19.15
N SER A 106 -4.18 -3.00 19.73
CA SER A 106 -5.56 -2.92 19.26
C SER A 106 -5.79 -1.94 18.11
N THR A 107 -4.74 -1.44 17.45
CA THR A 107 -4.91 -0.48 16.35
C THR A 107 -5.61 -1.16 15.17
N ASP A 108 -6.64 -0.50 14.66
CA ASP A 108 -7.45 -0.99 13.55
C ASP A 108 -6.84 -0.62 12.17
N ASP A 109 -7.32 -1.28 11.13
CA ASP A 109 -6.83 -1.06 9.77
C ASP A 109 -7.19 0.34 9.24
N SER A 110 -8.31 0.91 9.71
CA SER A 110 -8.70 2.29 9.38
C SER A 110 -7.61 3.28 9.82
N THR A 111 -7.14 3.19 11.06
CA THR A 111 -6.05 4.03 11.58
C THR A 111 -4.74 3.80 10.82
N LEU A 112 -4.38 2.53 10.57
CA LEU A 112 -3.19 2.18 9.80
C LEU A 112 -3.19 2.79 8.40
N LEU A 113 -4.32 2.75 7.68
CA LEU A 113 -4.44 3.30 6.34
C LEU A 113 -4.44 4.83 6.32
N HIS A 114 -5.08 5.50 7.29
CA HIS A 114 -5.02 6.96 7.41
C HIS A 114 -3.59 7.45 7.72
N ASN A 115 -2.85 6.71 8.55
CA ASN A 115 -1.46 7.03 8.85
C ASN A 115 -0.57 6.80 7.62
N ALA A 116 -0.77 5.69 6.89
CA ALA A 116 -0.07 5.45 5.64
C ALA A 116 -0.36 6.56 4.60
N GLU A 117 -1.62 6.96 4.42
CA GLU A 117 -2.00 8.08 3.54
C GLU A 117 -1.31 9.39 3.94
N SER A 118 -1.31 9.72 5.23
CA SER A 118 -0.67 10.93 5.75
C SER A 118 0.84 10.92 5.51
N LEU A 119 1.49 9.76 5.64
CA LEU A 119 2.92 9.62 5.37
C LEU A 119 3.25 9.76 3.88
N TYR A 120 2.39 9.25 2.99
CA TYR A 120 2.53 9.46 1.56
C TYR A 120 2.43 10.93 1.17
N GLN A 121 1.45 11.64 1.73
CA GLN A 121 1.21 13.05 1.43
C GLN A 121 2.27 13.97 2.07
N GLY A 122 2.63 13.72 3.33
CA GLY A 122 3.54 14.57 4.09
C GLY A 122 5.03 14.35 3.81
N TYR A 123 5.43 13.13 3.46
CA TYR A 123 6.85 12.77 3.27
C TYR A 123 7.16 12.16 1.90
N GLY A 124 6.19 12.07 1.00
CA GLY A 124 6.41 11.52 -0.34
C GLY A 124 6.90 10.08 -0.33
N LEU A 125 6.51 9.28 0.67
CA LEU A 125 6.91 7.88 0.78
C LEU A 125 6.57 7.13 -0.52
N LYS A 126 7.43 6.18 -0.90
CA LYS A 126 7.16 5.27 -2.01
C LYS A 126 6.42 4.02 -1.55
N ARG A 127 6.62 3.62 -0.29
CA ARG A 127 6.04 2.41 0.28
C ARG A 127 6.01 2.42 1.80
N VAL A 128 4.92 1.91 2.36
CA VAL A 128 4.82 1.41 3.73
C VAL A 128 4.90 -0.12 3.68
N TYR A 129 5.76 -0.71 4.50
CA TYR A 129 5.85 -2.15 4.70
C TYR A 129 5.05 -2.53 5.95
N TYR A 130 4.17 -3.50 5.81
CA TYR A 130 3.40 -4.09 6.91
C TYR A 130 4.03 -5.42 7.28
N SER A 131 4.21 -5.66 8.57
CA SER A 131 4.66 -6.95 9.10
C SER A 131 3.72 -7.37 10.21
N ALA A 132 3.13 -8.55 10.13
CA ALA A 132 2.36 -9.10 11.24
C ALA A 132 3.24 -9.22 12.50
N PHE A 133 2.69 -8.87 13.64
CA PHE A 133 3.30 -9.14 14.93
C PHE A 133 3.42 -10.64 15.15
N SER A 134 4.61 -11.10 15.53
CA SER A 134 4.85 -12.50 15.91
C SER A 134 5.28 -12.53 17.37
N PRO A 135 4.47 -13.08 18.28
CA PRO A 135 4.90 -13.26 19.66
C PRO A 135 6.06 -14.26 19.72
N ILE A 136 7.00 -14.01 20.63
CA ILE A 136 8.07 -14.94 21.01
C ILE A 136 7.71 -15.62 22.34
N PRO A 137 8.30 -16.80 22.66
CA PRO A 137 8.20 -17.35 24.01
C PRO A 137 8.53 -16.29 25.06
N ASP A 138 7.75 -16.26 26.14
CA ASP A 138 7.89 -15.29 27.25
C ASP A 138 7.75 -13.81 26.85
N SER A 139 6.94 -13.52 25.81
CA SER A 139 6.59 -12.15 25.45
C SER A 139 5.96 -11.41 26.64
N PRO A 140 6.32 -10.12 26.87
CA PRO A 140 5.70 -9.32 27.92
C PRO A 140 4.17 -9.23 27.75
N GLY A 141 3.42 -9.15 28.85
CA GLY A 141 1.95 -9.00 28.80
C GLY A 141 1.45 -7.70 28.17
N SER A 142 2.36 -6.79 27.77
CA SER A 142 2.03 -5.56 27.06
C SER A 142 1.69 -5.78 25.58
N VAL A 143 2.07 -6.93 25.01
CA VAL A 143 1.79 -7.34 23.62
C VAL A 143 0.86 -8.56 23.56
N PRO A 144 0.15 -8.78 22.44
CA PRO A 144 -0.72 -9.94 22.30
C PRO A 144 0.01 -11.28 22.41
N LEU A 145 -0.67 -12.28 22.96
CA LEU A 145 -0.14 -13.66 23.06
C LEU A 145 -0.24 -14.44 21.75
N ALA A 146 -1.04 -13.96 20.80
CA ALA A 146 -1.27 -14.59 19.51
C ALA A 146 -0.96 -13.61 18.37
N ALA A 147 -0.41 -14.14 17.27
CA ALA A 147 -0.25 -13.39 16.04
C ALA A 147 -1.61 -13.00 15.45
N PRO A 148 -1.72 -11.85 14.75
CA PRO A 148 -2.93 -11.51 14.03
C PRO A 148 -3.16 -12.50 12.87
N PRO A 149 -4.38 -12.58 12.31
CA PRO A 149 -4.62 -13.38 11.11
C PRO A 149 -3.66 -13.00 9.98
N LEU A 150 -2.94 -13.97 9.40
CA LEU A 150 -1.97 -13.72 8.31
C LEU A 150 -2.57 -12.93 7.15
N LEU A 151 -3.86 -13.19 6.85
CA LEU A 151 -4.58 -12.51 5.78
C LEU A 151 -4.74 -11.00 6.02
N ARG A 152 -4.69 -10.53 7.27
CA ARG A 152 -4.79 -9.11 7.61
C ARG A 152 -3.63 -8.31 7.01
N GLU A 153 -2.39 -8.80 7.12
CA GLU A 153 -1.21 -8.16 6.51
C GLU A 153 -1.39 -8.05 4.99
N HIS A 154 -1.84 -9.13 4.35
CA HIS A 154 -2.09 -9.14 2.91
C HIS A 154 -3.20 -8.15 2.51
N ARG A 155 -4.29 -8.03 3.29
CA ARG A 155 -5.36 -7.05 3.03
C ARG A 155 -4.86 -5.62 3.15
N LEU A 156 -4.00 -5.31 4.12
CA LEU A 156 -3.37 -4.00 4.25
C LEU A 156 -2.50 -3.67 3.03
N TYR A 157 -1.70 -4.61 2.52
CA TYR A 157 -0.94 -4.41 1.28
C TYR A 157 -1.83 -4.17 0.06
N GLN A 158 -2.96 -4.88 -0.04
CA GLN A 158 -3.92 -4.66 -1.12
C GLN A 158 -4.55 -3.26 -1.02
N ALA A 159 -4.98 -2.84 0.17
CA ALA A 159 -5.56 -1.52 0.40
C ALA A 159 -4.53 -0.39 0.15
N ASP A 160 -3.31 -0.52 0.67
CA ASP A 160 -2.19 0.40 0.41
C ASP A 160 -1.91 0.57 -1.09
N PHE A 161 -1.96 -0.52 -1.85
CA PHE A 161 -1.80 -0.46 -3.30
C PHE A 161 -2.91 0.33 -3.98
N LEU A 162 -4.15 0.26 -3.47
CA LEU A 162 -5.25 1.10 -3.96
C LEU A 162 -5.02 2.58 -3.66
N LEU A 163 -4.49 2.92 -2.47
CA LEU A 163 -4.14 4.30 -2.11
C LEU A 163 -3.11 4.88 -3.08
N ARG A 164 -1.97 4.19 -3.24
CA ARG A 164 -0.85 4.68 -4.07
C ARG A 164 -1.09 4.60 -5.57
N GLY A 165 -1.73 3.52 -6.03
CA GLY A 165 -1.83 3.20 -7.45
C GLY A 165 -3.13 3.65 -8.09
N TYR A 166 -4.25 3.52 -7.36
CA TYR A 166 -5.59 3.76 -7.90
C TYR A 166 -6.18 5.11 -7.44
N GLY A 167 -5.48 5.85 -6.58
CA GLY A 167 -5.94 7.13 -6.07
C GLY A 167 -7.06 7.01 -5.04
N TYR A 168 -7.17 5.86 -4.37
CA TYR A 168 -8.13 5.71 -3.29
C TYR A 168 -7.76 6.56 -2.08
N LYS A 169 -8.76 6.94 -1.28
CA LYS A 169 -8.60 7.55 0.06
C LYS A 169 -8.79 6.53 1.16
N ALA A 170 -8.11 6.69 2.30
CA ALA A 170 -8.25 5.77 3.42
C ALA A 170 -9.71 5.73 3.91
N GLY A 171 -10.31 6.92 4.08
CA GLY A 171 -11.70 7.07 4.52
C GLY A 171 -12.76 6.54 3.55
N GLU A 172 -12.46 6.39 2.25
CA GLU A 172 -13.42 5.75 1.35
C GLU A 172 -13.30 4.22 1.34
N LEU A 173 -12.11 3.66 1.59
CA LEU A 173 -11.92 2.21 1.73
C LEU A 173 -12.55 1.68 3.02
N LEU A 174 -12.46 2.46 4.10
CA LEU A 174 -13.07 2.19 5.40
C LEU A 174 -13.79 3.46 5.88
N GLY A 175 -15.09 3.53 5.65
CA GLY A 175 -15.92 4.68 6.04
C GLY A 175 -16.14 4.84 7.55
N GLN A 176 -15.71 3.86 8.35
CA GLN A 176 -15.77 3.86 9.81
C GLN A 176 -14.52 3.19 10.39
N SER A 177 -14.31 3.36 11.70
CA SER A 177 -13.30 2.60 12.44
C SER A 177 -13.56 1.10 12.33
N GLY A 178 -12.48 0.32 12.18
CA GLY A 178 -12.55 -1.12 11.99
C GLY A 178 -11.44 -1.69 11.12
N ASN A 179 -11.49 -3.00 10.95
CA ASN A 179 -10.54 -3.77 10.15
C ASN A 179 -11.10 -4.07 8.76
N LEU A 180 -10.20 -4.32 7.80
CA LEU A 180 -10.55 -4.76 6.46
C LEU A 180 -11.21 -6.13 6.50
N ALA A 181 -12.13 -6.37 5.56
CA ALA A 181 -12.71 -7.68 5.35
C ALA A 181 -11.63 -8.72 5.00
N LEU A 182 -11.63 -9.85 5.71
CA LEU A 182 -10.68 -10.92 5.43
C LEU A 182 -11.16 -11.83 4.28
N ASP A 183 -12.46 -12.00 4.08
CA ASP A 183 -13.07 -12.90 3.09
C ASP A 183 -13.11 -12.35 1.65
N ILE A 184 -12.95 -11.04 1.46
CA ILE A 184 -12.93 -10.38 0.15
C ILE A 184 -11.84 -9.31 0.07
N ASP A 185 -11.33 -9.04 -1.13
CA ASP A 185 -10.32 -7.99 -1.34
C ASP A 185 -10.92 -6.57 -1.14
N PRO A 186 -10.09 -5.57 -0.75
CA PRO A 186 -10.57 -4.22 -0.45
C PRO A 186 -11.27 -3.52 -1.62
N LYS A 187 -10.90 -3.83 -2.87
CA LYS A 187 -11.51 -3.21 -4.05
C LYS A 187 -12.93 -3.75 -4.27
N LEU A 188 -13.11 -5.05 -4.09
CA LEU A 188 -14.42 -5.69 -4.09
C LEU A 188 -15.28 -5.23 -2.91
N ALA A 189 -14.70 -5.13 -1.71
CA ALA A 189 -15.40 -4.62 -0.53
C ALA A 189 -15.94 -3.20 -0.77
N TRP A 190 -15.11 -2.32 -1.32
CA TRP A 190 -15.51 -0.97 -1.70
C TRP A 190 -16.64 -0.98 -2.74
N ALA A 191 -16.50 -1.77 -3.81
CA ALA A 191 -17.52 -1.83 -4.86
C ALA A 191 -18.86 -2.36 -4.35
N LEU A 192 -18.85 -3.31 -3.40
CA LEU A 192 -20.04 -3.84 -2.74
C LEU A 192 -20.72 -2.84 -1.80
N ALA A 193 -19.97 -1.92 -1.21
CA ALA A 193 -20.50 -0.85 -0.38
C ALA A 193 -21.06 0.33 -1.20
N ASN A 194 -20.58 0.54 -2.42
CA ASN A 194 -20.96 1.66 -3.30
C ASN A 194 -21.78 1.19 -4.52
N ARG A 195 -22.87 0.42 -4.28
CA ARG A 195 -23.66 -0.16 -5.40
C ARG A 195 -24.49 0.84 -6.16
N ASP A 196 -24.72 2.03 -5.61
CA ASP A 196 -25.30 3.17 -6.31
C ASP A 196 -24.49 3.61 -7.53
N VAL A 197 -23.17 3.37 -7.53
CA VAL A 197 -22.27 3.70 -8.66
C VAL A 197 -22.28 2.61 -9.74
N PHE A 198 -22.76 1.40 -9.43
CA PHE A 198 -22.63 0.23 -10.31
C PHE A 198 -23.98 -0.33 -10.75
N PRO A 199 -24.08 -0.92 -11.96
CA PRO A 199 -22.98 -1.21 -12.88
C PRO A 199 -22.59 0.00 -13.75
N LEU A 200 -21.32 0.04 -14.15
CA LEU A 200 -20.79 1.09 -15.03
C LEU A 200 -20.83 0.68 -16.50
N ASP A 201 -21.34 1.56 -17.37
CA ASP A 201 -21.21 1.40 -18.82
C ASP A 201 -19.74 1.61 -19.22
N VAL A 202 -19.08 0.51 -19.63
CA VAL A 202 -17.67 0.51 -20.03
C VAL A 202 -17.42 1.22 -21.36
N ASN A 203 -18.41 1.85 -22.00
CA ASN A 203 -18.21 2.74 -23.13
C ASN A 203 -18.33 4.22 -22.75
N ARG A 204 -18.83 4.53 -21.55
CA ARG A 204 -19.15 5.91 -21.13
C ARG A 204 -18.46 6.34 -19.85
N ALA A 205 -18.28 5.41 -18.90
CA ALA A 205 -17.75 5.75 -17.58
C ALA A 205 -16.32 6.27 -17.64
N GLU A 206 -16.02 7.25 -16.79
CA GLU A 206 -14.70 7.88 -16.67
C GLU A 206 -13.60 6.85 -16.32
N PRO A 207 -12.36 7.03 -16.82
CA PRO A 207 -11.26 6.10 -16.55
C PRO A 207 -11.02 5.84 -15.06
N ALA A 208 -11.15 6.86 -14.22
CA ALA A 208 -10.99 6.75 -12.77
C ALA A 208 -12.05 5.81 -12.15
N LEU A 209 -13.31 5.88 -12.58
CA LEU A 209 -14.37 4.99 -12.12
C LEU A 209 -14.20 3.57 -12.66
N LEU A 210 -13.75 3.40 -13.91
CA LEU A 210 -13.42 2.07 -14.44
C LEU A 210 -12.34 1.38 -13.62
N ALA A 211 -11.35 2.15 -13.17
CA ALA A 211 -10.30 1.66 -12.31
C ALA A 211 -10.81 1.20 -10.95
N ARG A 212 -12.06 1.51 -10.57
CA ARG A 212 -12.71 1.02 -9.34
C ARG A 212 -13.48 -0.29 -9.52
N ILE A 213 -13.68 -0.76 -10.76
CA ILE A 213 -14.35 -2.04 -11.04
C ILE A 213 -13.47 -3.21 -10.55
N PRO A 214 -13.99 -4.12 -9.69
CA PRO A 214 -13.27 -5.32 -9.28
C PRO A 214 -12.89 -6.18 -10.50
N GLY A 215 -11.67 -6.71 -10.53
CA GLY A 215 -11.18 -7.53 -11.66
C GLY A 215 -10.70 -6.75 -12.90
N ILE A 216 -10.81 -5.42 -12.92
CA ILE A 216 -10.24 -4.57 -13.99
C ILE A 216 -9.09 -3.73 -13.40
N GLY A 217 -7.88 -3.90 -13.91
CA GLY A 217 -6.69 -3.17 -13.46
C GLY A 217 -6.38 -1.91 -14.28
N LEU A 218 -5.49 -1.04 -13.78
CA LEU A 218 -5.12 0.23 -14.45
C LEU A 218 -4.64 0.04 -15.90
N ARG A 219 -3.83 -0.99 -16.18
CA ARG A 219 -3.38 -1.28 -17.55
C ARG A 219 -4.54 -1.68 -18.46
N SER A 220 -5.49 -2.47 -17.96
CA SER A 220 -6.70 -2.84 -18.69
C SER A 220 -7.57 -1.61 -18.93
N VAL A 221 -7.71 -0.70 -17.95
CA VAL A 221 -8.42 0.58 -18.11
C VAL A 221 -7.79 1.42 -19.21
N GLN A 222 -6.46 1.60 -19.21
CA GLN A 222 -5.77 2.37 -20.26
C GLN A 222 -6.04 1.82 -21.66
N ARG A 223 -5.94 0.50 -21.82
CA ARG A 223 -6.22 -0.17 -23.09
C ARG A 223 -7.68 -0.07 -23.49
N LEU A 224 -8.59 -0.21 -22.53
CA LEU A 224 -10.03 -0.08 -22.75
C LEU A 224 -10.39 1.33 -23.22
N VAL A 225 -9.83 2.37 -22.60
CA VAL A 225 -10.03 3.77 -23.00
C VAL A 225 -9.47 4.04 -24.41
N ALA A 226 -8.33 3.45 -24.77
CA ALA A 226 -7.81 3.54 -26.12
C ALA A 226 -8.77 2.86 -27.13
N LEU A 227 -9.19 1.62 -26.84
CA LEU A 227 -10.06 0.84 -27.72
C LEU A 227 -11.43 1.48 -27.96
N ARG A 228 -11.99 2.20 -26.97
CA ARG A 228 -13.26 2.96 -27.11
C ARG A 228 -13.25 3.99 -28.23
N ARG A 229 -12.07 4.50 -28.59
CA ARG A 229 -11.91 5.50 -29.65
C ARG A 229 -12.08 4.89 -31.04
N GLU A 230 -11.85 3.58 -31.15
CA GLU A 230 -11.91 2.83 -32.40
C GLU A 230 -13.26 2.14 -32.58
N ARG A 231 -13.83 1.61 -31.50
CA ARG A 231 -15.11 0.89 -31.54
C ARG A 231 -15.81 0.85 -30.19
N ARG A 232 -17.08 0.46 -30.21
CA ARG A 232 -17.83 0.12 -28.99
C ARG A 232 -17.27 -1.17 -28.38
N ILE A 233 -16.97 -1.11 -27.09
CA ILE A 233 -16.46 -2.20 -26.27
C ILE A 233 -17.57 -3.22 -26.04
N ARG A 234 -17.27 -4.46 -26.43
CA ARG A 234 -18.06 -5.68 -26.23
C ARG A 234 -17.53 -6.49 -25.04
N TYR A 235 -18.29 -7.46 -24.59
CA TYR A 235 -17.89 -8.33 -23.48
C TYR A 235 -16.59 -9.10 -23.77
N ASP A 236 -16.45 -9.62 -25.00
CA ASP A 236 -15.25 -10.36 -25.43
C ASP A 236 -13.98 -9.51 -25.42
N ASP A 237 -14.09 -8.20 -25.62
CA ASP A 237 -12.93 -7.31 -25.54
C ASP A 237 -12.34 -7.30 -24.13
N LEU A 238 -13.17 -7.42 -23.10
CA LEU A 238 -12.71 -7.50 -21.72
C LEU A 238 -11.98 -8.82 -21.44
N ILE A 239 -12.37 -9.93 -22.09
CA ILE A 239 -11.65 -11.20 -22.04
C ILE A 239 -10.27 -11.04 -22.67
N GLN A 240 -10.20 -10.44 -23.85
CA GLN A 240 -8.93 -10.20 -24.57
C GLN A 240 -7.98 -9.27 -23.79
N LEU A 241 -8.53 -8.31 -23.06
CA LEU A 241 -7.79 -7.44 -22.14
C LEU A 241 -7.39 -8.12 -20.82
N ARG A 242 -7.67 -9.42 -20.66
CA ARG A 242 -7.37 -10.25 -19.49
C ARG A 242 -7.97 -9.70 -18.19
N CYS A 243 -9.16 -9.11 -18.27
CA CYS A 243 -9.93 -8.74 -17.08
C CYS A 243 -10.43 -10.00 -16.36
N VAL A 244 -10.49 -9.96 -15.03
CA VAL A 244 -11.03 -11.05 -14.20
C VAL A 244 -12.55 -10.94 -14.15
N LEU A 245 -13.22 -11.51 -15.15
CA LEU A 245 -14.65 -11.31 -15.37
C LEU A 245 -15.54 -11.94 -14.31
N ASP A 246 -15.10 -13.00 -13.62
CA ASP A 246 -15.86 -13.56 -12.48
C ASP A 246 -16.10 -12.51 -11.39
N LYS A 247 -15.13 -11.62 -11.16
CA LYS A 247 -15.25 -10.47 -10.26
C LYS A 247 -15.93 -9.27 -10.93
N ALA A 248 -15.62 -8.99 -12.20
CA ALA A 248 -16.09 -7.76 -12.86
C ALA A 248 -17.55 -7.79 -13.32
N ARG A 249 -18.05 -8.97 -13.74
CA ARG A 249 -19.37 -9.12 -14.38
C ARG A 249 -20.53 -8.39 -13.65
N PRO A 250 -20.64 -8.39 -12.30
CA PRO A 250 -21.78 -7.75 -11.63
C PRO A 250 -21.72 -6.22 -11.60
N PHE A 251 -20.62 -5.63 -12.09
CA PHE A 251 -20.30 -4.21 -11.96
C PHE A 251 -20.16 -3.50 -13.32
N ILE A 252 -20.40 -4.20 -14.44
CA ILE A 252 -20.16 -3.67 -15.79
C ILE A 252 -21.35 -3.82 -16.71
N VAL A 253 -21.48 -2.88 -17.65
CA VAL A 253 -22.33 -2.96 -18.85
C VAL A 253 -21.44 -2.76 -20.07
N THR A 254 -21.56 -3.62 -21.07
CA THR A 254 -20.94 -3.44 -22.41
C THR A 254 -22.02 -3.21 -23.45
N SER A 255 -21.66 -3.06 -24.73
CA SER A 255 -22.65 -2.93 -25.81
C SER A 255 -23.57 -4.15 -25.95
N ASP A 256 -23.10 -5.33 -25.54
CA ASP A 256 -23.76 -6.63 -25.71
C ASP A 256 -23.96 -7.42 -24.41
N TYR A 257 -23.64 -6.83 -23.26
CA TYR A 257 -23.81 -7.46 -21.94
C TYR A 257 -24.40 -6.49 -20.92
N ARG A 258 -25.39 -6.98 -20.17
CA ARG A 258 -25.91 -6.35 -18.95
C ARG A 258 -25.93 -7.38 -17.82
N PRO A 259 -25.55 -7.01 -16.58
CA PRO A 259 -25.49 -7.98 -15.51
C PRO A 259 -26.89 -8.34 -15.00
N ALA A 260 -27.25 -9.62 -15.12
CA ALA A 260 -28.45 -10.15 -14.46
C ALA A 260 -28.37 -9.98 -12.92
N GLN A 261 -27.16 -9.86 -12.38
CA GLN A 261 -26.90 -9.68 -10.97
C GLN A 261 -26.89 -8.21 -10.52
N ALA A 262 -27.26 -7.26 -11.39
CA ALA A 262 -27.28 -5.83 -11.03
C ALA A 262 -28.14 -5.55 -9.79
N GLU A 263 -29.27 -6.25 -9.67
CA GLU A 263 -30.25 -6.07 -8.58
C GLU A 263 -30.01 -7.02 -7.39
N LEU A 264 -28.99 -7.89 -7.45
CA LEU A 264 -28.69 -8.78 -6.32
C LEU A 264 -28.18 -7.96 -5.13
N ARG A 265 -28.75 -8.25 -3.95
CA ARG A 265 -28.27 -7.70 -2.68
C ARG A 265 -26.77 -7.97 -2.50
N SER A 266 -26.02 -6.95 -2.04
CA SER A 266 -24.57 -7.04 -1.87
C SER A 266 -24.11 -8.24 -1.02
N GLY A 267 -24.90 -8.66 -0.02
CA GLY A 267 -24.58 -9.84 0.79
C GLY A 267 -24.54 -11.15 -0.01
N LEU A 268 -25.46 -11.34 -0.97
CA LEU A 268 -25.46 -12.52 -1.84
C LEU A 268 -24.29 -12.50 -2.83
N LEU A 269 -23.96 -11.32 -3.35
CA LEU A 269 -22.79 -11.15 -4.21
C LEU A 269 -21.49 -11.41 -3.45
N ARG A 270 -21.37 -10.91 -2.22
CA ARG A 270 -20.23 -11.19 -1.34
C ARG A 270 -20.04 -12.69 -1.14
N ALA A 271 -21.10 -13.42 -0.82
CA ALA A 271 -21.03 -14.86 -0.62
C ALA A 271 -20.55 -15.63 -1.88
N ARG A 272 -20.92 -15.15 -3.08
CA ARG A 272 -20.49 -15.74 -4.36
C ARG A 272 -19.07 -15.38 -4.77
N LEU A 273 -18.60 -14.19 -4.36
CA LEU A 273 -17.32 -13.62 -4.77
C LEU A 273 -16.23 -13.71 -3.70
N ARG A 274 -16.54 -14.29 -2.53
CA ARG A 274 -15.57 -14.53 -1.47
C ARG A 274 -14.41 -15.36 -2.01
N GLU A 275 -13.21 -15.01 -1.56
CA GLU A 275 -12.03 -15.78 -1.91
C GLU A 275 -12.09 -17.12 -1.15
N PRO A 276 -11.71 -18.24 -1.78
CA PRO A 276 -11.51 -19.49 -1.04
C PRO A 276 -10.57 -19.21 0.13
N GLN A 277 -10.87 -19.74 1.32
CA GLN A 277 -9.93 -19.62 2.43
C GLN A 277 -8.57 -20.16 1.97
N ALA A 278 -7.55 -19.30 1.98
CA ALA A 278 -6.20 -19.74 1.66
C ALA A 278 -5.82 -20.88 2.62
N PRO A 279 -5.11 -21.91 2.15
CA PRO A 279 -4.62 -22.95 3.04
C PRO A 279 -3.82 -22.29 4.17
N VAL A 280 -4.13 -22.68 5.41
CA VAL A 280 -3.38 -22.23 6.59
C VAL A 280 -1.96 -22.73 6.41
N GLN A 281 -0.99 -21.82 6.25
CA GLN A 281 0.41 -22.20 6.32
C GLN A 281 0.66 -22.68 7.74
N MET A 282 0.84 -24.00 7.92
CA MET A 282 1.20 -24.55 9.22
C MET A 282 2.51 -23.89 9.67
N GLY A 283 2.55 -23.47 10.94
CA GLY A 283 3.77 -22.94 11.54
C GLY A 283 4.90 -23.93 11.32
N LEU A 284 6.09 -23.44 10.95
CA LEU A 284 7.30 -24.26 10.76
C LEU A 284 7.76 -24.94 12.05
N TRP A 285 7.13 -24.62 13.18
CA TRP A 285 7.37 -25.20 14.49
C TRP A 285 6.02 -25.43 15.16
N GLY A 286 5.60 -26.69 15.18
CA GLY A 286 4.56 -27.27 16.01
C GLY A 286 5.13 -28.49 16.72
#